data_AF-Q62395-F1
#
_entry.id   AF-Q62395-F1
#
_cell.length_a   1.000
_cell.length_b   1.000
_cell.length_c   1.000
_cell.angle_alpha   90.00
_cell.angle_beta   90.00
_cell.angle_gamma   90.00
#
_symmetry.space_group_name_H-M   'P 1'
#
loop_
_entity.id
_entity.type
_entity.pdbx_description
1 polymer ?
#
loop_
_entity_poly.entity_id
_entity_poly.type
_entity_poly.pdbx_seq_one_letter_code
_entity_poly.pdbx_strand_id
1 'polypeptide(L)'
;METRALWLMLLVVLVAGSSGIAADYVGLSPSQCMVPANVRVDCGYPSVTSEQCNNRGCCFDSSIPNVPWCFKPLQETECTF
;
A
#
# COMPACT_ATOMS: atom_id res chain seq x y z
N MET A 1 -37.95 -31.41 -6.03
CA MET A 1 -36.99 -30.90 -7.04
C MET A 1 -36.29 -29.64 -6.53
N GLU A 2 -37.03 -28.67 -5.97
CA GLU A 2 -36.52 -27.39 -5.43
C GLU A 2 -35.34 -27.51 -4.47
N THR A 3 -35.38 -28.45 -3.52
CA THR A 3 -34.30 -28.61 -2.52
C THR A 3 -32.95 -28.91 -3.17
N ARG A 4 -32.91 -29.81 -4.17
CA ARG A 4 -31.66 -30.14 -4.89
C ARG A 4 -31.08 -28.92 -5.62
N ALA A 5 -31.94 -28.11 -6.24
CA ALA A 5 -31.49 -26.89 -6.91
C ALA A 5 -30.88 -25.90 -5.90
N LEU A 6 -31.54 -25.69 -4.75
CA LEU A 6 -31.02 -24.83 -3.69
C LEU A 6 -29.67 -25.31 -3.13
N TRP A 7 -29.51 -26.62 -2.92
CA TRP A 7 -28.25 -27.21 -2.47
C TRP A 7 -27.13 -27.07 -3.52
N LEU A 8 -27.43 -27.24 -4.81
CA LEU A 8 -26.45 -27.04 -5.88
C LEU A 8 -26.01 -25.58 -5.97
N MET A 9 -26.94 -24.64 -5.86
CA MET A 9 -26.61 -23.21 -5.85
C MET A 9 -25.72 -22.84 -4.65
N LEU A 10 -25.99 -23.39 -3.46
CA LEU A 10 -25.15 -23.22 -2.28
C LEU A 10 -23.73 -23.79 -2.50
N LEU A 11 -23.62 -24.98 -3.07
CA LEU A 11 -22.33 -25.61 -3.39
C LEU A 11 -21.55 -24.77 -4.41
N VAL A 12 -22.21 -24.25 -5.45
CA VAL A 12 -21.55 -23.38 -6.46
C VAL A 12 -21.01 -22.11 -5.81
N VAL A 13 -21.75 -21.47 -4.89
CA VAL A 13 -21.27 -20.28 -4.16
C VAL A 13 -20.10 -20.61 -3.24
N LEU A 14 -20.11 -21.75 -2.56
CA LEU A 14 -19.00 -22.21 -1.72
C LEU A 14 -17.73 -22.52 -2.54
N VAL A 15 -17.87 -23.07 -3.75
CA VAL A 15 -16.73 -23.38 -4.63
C VAL A 15 -16.22 -22.13 -5.37
N ALA A 16 -17.09 -21.18 -5.73
CA ALA A 16 -16.71 -19.98 -6.46
C ALA A 16 -16.37 -18.75 -5.57
N GLY A 17 -16.73 -18.79 -4.28
CA GLY A 17 -16.73 -17.62 -3.40
C GLY A 17 -15.38 -17.22 -2.78
N SER A 18 -14.29 -17.95 -3.01
CA SER A 18 -12.98 -17.61 -2.44
C SER A 18 -12.02 -16.91 -3.40
N SER A 19 -12.46 -16.53 -4.60
CA SER A 19 -11.71 -15.58 -5.44
C SER A 19 -11.83 -14.16 -4.88
N GLY A 20 -11.49 -13.96 -3.61
CA GLY A 20 -11.14 -12.64 -3.12
C GLY A 20 -9.93 -12.20 -3.95
N ILE A 21 -10.09 -11.12 -4.71
CA ILE A 21 -8.97 -10.48 -5.39
C ILE A 21 -7.86 -10.28 -4.35
N ALA A 22 -6.72 -10.92 -4.54
CA ALA A 22 -5.54 -10.54 -3.80
C ALA A 22 -5.32 -9.07 -4.18
N ALA A 23 -5.48 -8.16 -3.21
CA ALA A 23 -5.11 -6.79 -3.44
C ALA A 23 -3.60 -6.79 -3.70
N ASP A 24 -3.20 -6.62 -4.96
CA ASP A 24 -1.80 -6.42 -5.31
C ASP A 24 -1.33 -5.16 -4.57
N TYR A 25 -0.51 -5.36 -3.54
CA TYR A 25 0.16 -4.24 -2.91
C TYR A 25 1.19 -3.72 -3.90
N VAL A 26 0.92 -2.56 -4.50
CA VAL A 26 1.92 -1.88 -5.32
C VAL A 26 2.94 -1.26 -4.36
N GLY A 27 4.12 -1.86 -4.27
CA GLY A 27 5.21 -1.33 -3.45
C GLY A 27 5.74 0.00 -3.99
N LEU A 28 6.44 0.77 -3.14
CA LEU A 28 7.11 2.00 -3.57
C LEU A 28 8.33 1.67 -4.44
N SER A 29 8.44 2.34 -5.58
CA SER A 29 9.66 2.30 -6.40
C SER A 29 10.77 3.17 -5.79
N PRO A 30 12.05 2.79 -5.96
CA PRO A 30 13.18 3.53 -5.38
C PRO A 30 13.29 4.98 -5.87
N SER A 31 12.85 5.28 -7.10
CA SER A 31 12.78 6.63 -7.65
C SER A 31 11.82 7.54 -6.89
N GLN A 32 10.75 6.99 -6.31
CA GLN A 32 9.76 7.79 -5.60
C GLN A 32 10.27 8.34 -4.26
N CYS A 33 11.32 7.73 -3.72
CA CYS A 33 11.96 8.20 -2.49
C CYS A 33 13.08 9.23 -2.73
N MET A 34 13.37 9.58 -3.98
CA MET A 34 14.33 10.64 -4.32
C MET A 34 13.71 12.05 -4.15
N VAL A 35 13.09 12.31 -2.99
CA VAL A 35 12.49 13.60 -2.65
C VAL A 35 13.54 14.49 -1.96
N PRO A 36 13.82 15.68 -2.50
CA PRO A 36 14.77 16.59 -1.86
C PRO A 36 14.22 17.10 -0.52
N ALA A 37 15.09 17.26 0.47
CA ALA A 37 14.74 17.55 1.86
C ALA A 37 13.82 18.76 2.04
N ASN A 38 13.95 19.78 1.21
CA ASN A 38 13.20 21.03 1.27
C ASN A 38 11.74 20.91 0.83
N VAL A 39 11.35 19.82 0.14
CA VAL A 39 9.97 19.59 -0.32
C VAL A 39 9.35 18.34 0.28
N ARG A 40 10.00 17.72 1.26
CA ARG A 40 9.48 16.54 1.96
C ARG A 40 8.21 16.91 2.73
N VAL A 41 7.14 16.15 2.45
CA VAL A 41 5.88 16.23 3.21
C VAL A 41 5.89 15.13 4.26
N ASP A 42 5.73 15.51 5.52
CA ASP A 42 5.66 14.56 6.63
C ASP A 42 4.59 13.48 6.39
N CYS A 43 4.98 12.22 6.61
CA CYS A 43 4.10 11.05 6.55
C CYS A 43 4.09 10.26 7.88
N GLY A 44 4.85 10.71 8.87
CA GLY A 44 5.13 9.97 10.07
C GLY A 44 4.56 10.60 11.32
N TYR A 45 5.13 10.20 12.45
CA TYR A 45 4.99 10.87 13.74
C TYR A 45 6.40 11.08 14.31
N PRO A 46 6.57 11.96 15.32
CA PRO A 46 7.87 12.18 15.94
C PRO A 46 8.50 10.86 16.38
N SER A 47 9.77 10.62 16.03
CA SER A 47 10.51 9.39 16.34
C SER A 47 10.02 8.09 15.67
N VAL A 48 9.36 8.19 14.51
CA VAL A 48 9.03 7.01 13.69
C VAL A 48 10.29 6.25 13.25
N THR A 49 10.26 4.93 13.33
CA THR A 49 11.36 4.07 12.82
C THR A 49 11.27 3.91 11.30
N SER A 50 12.39 3.52 10.67
CA SER A 50 12.39 3.21 9.23
C SER A 50 11.33 2.17 8.86
N GLU A 51 11.20 1.10 9.64
CA GLU A 51 10.20 0.05 9.39
C GLU A 51 8.76 0.57 9.52
N GLN A 52 8.47 1.37 10.55
CA GLN A 52 7.14 1.95 10.74
C GLN A 52 6.77 2.94 9.62
N CYS A 53 7.74 3.69 9.11
CA CYS A 53 7.53 4.58 7.98
C CYS A 53 7.24 3.81 6.69
N ASN A 54 8.08 2.81 6.37
CA ASN A 54 7.92 1.99 5.18
C ASN A 54 6.60 1.19 5.19
N ASN A 55 6.21 0.65 6.35
CA ASN A 55 4.92 -0.05 6.51
C ASN A 55 3.69 0.85 6.28
N ARG A 56 3.85 2.18 6.34
CA ARG A 56 2.78 3.15 6.01
C ARG A 56 2.75 3.50 4.54
N GLY A 57 3.61 2.91 3.71
CA GLY A 57 3.77 3.26 2.30
C GLY A 57 4.54 4.57 2.10
N CYS A 58 5.48 4.89 3.00
CA CYS A 58 6.25 6.13 2.96
C CYS A 58 7.75 5.89 2.93
N CYS A 59 8.48 6.90 2.49
CA CYS A 59 9.92 6.86 2.33
C CYS A 59 10.61 7.30 3.61
N PHE A 60 11.67 6.60 3.99
CA PHE A 60 12.49 6.95 5.14
C PHE A 60 13.90 7.38 4.72
N ASP A 61 14.32 8.59 5.10
CA ASP A 61 15.70 9.05 4.96
C ASP A 61 16.12 9.96 6.13
N SER A 62 17.02 9.42 6.96
CA SER A 62 17.60 10.10 8.11
C SER A 62 18.95 10.78 7.84
N SER A 63 19.37 10.88 6.57
CA SER A 63 20.67 11.46 6.19
C SER A 63 20.76 12.97 6.43
N ILE A 64 19.61 13.64 6.53
CA ILE A 64 19.52 15.10 6.66
C ILE A 64 18.85 15.43 8.01
N PRO A 65 19.50 16.19 8.92
CA PRO A 65 18.89 16.62 10.17
C PRO A 65 17.88 17.76 9.94
N ASN A 66 16.99 17.98 10.91
CA ASN A 66 15.97 19.05 10.91
C ASN A 66 14.94 19.00 9.77
N VAL A 67 14.75 17.85 9.13
CA VAL A 67 13.71 17.61 8.12
C VAL A 67 12.92 16.35 8.48
N PRO A 68 11.69 16.18 7.95
CA PRO A 68 10.95 14.94 8.12
C PRO A 68 11.73 13.76 7.53
N TRP A 69 12.11 12.82 8.39
CA TRP A 69 12.77 11.59 7.96
C TRP A 69 11.80 10.62 7.31
N CYS A 70 10.56 10.60 7.77
CA CYS A 70 9.48 9.87 7.13
C CYS A 70 8.63 10.83 6.29
N PHE A 71 8.68 10.66 4.98
CA PHE A 71 8.03 11.56 4.05
C PHE A 71 7.26 10.81 2.96
N LYS A 72 6.28 11.49 2.38
CA LYS A 72 5.50 10.91 1.28
C LYS A 72 6.37 10.70 0.05
N PRO A 73 6.22 9.56 -0.67
CA PRO A 73 6.86 9.38 -1.97
C PRO A 73 6.45 10.50 -2.95
N LEU A 74 7.27 10.73 -3.97
CA LEU A 74 6.80 11.42 -5.16
C LEU A 74 5.58 10.64 -5.66
N GLN A 75 4.44 11.31 -5.77
CA GLN A 75 3.36 10.78 -6.58
C GLN A 75 3.86 10.89 -8.02
N GLU A 76 4.55 9.87 -8.52
CA GLU A 76 4.45 9.61 -9.96
C GLU A 76 2.96 9.45 -10.15
N THR A 77 2.33 10.50 -10.70
CA THR A 77 0.96 10.41 -11.21
C THR A 77 0.96 9.09 -11.94
N GLU A 78 0.19 8.15 -11.39
CA GLU A 78 0.10 6.76 -11.83
C GLU A 78 0.43 6.73 -13.32
N CYS A 79 1.48 6.00 -13.72
CA CYS A 79 1.67 5.69 -15.13
C CYS A 79 0.47 4.82 -15.54
N THR A 80 -0.70 5.45 -15.66
CA THR A 80 -1.93 4.88 -16.15
C THR A 80 -1.76 4.86 -17.65
N PHE A 81 -1.49 3.65 -18.12
CA PHE A 81 -1.58 3.15 -19.51
C PHE A 81 -0.53 3.58 -20.52
#